data_AF-A0A535H570-F1
#
_entry.id   AF-A0A535H570-F1
#
_cell.length_a   1.000
_cell.length_b   1.000
_cell.length_c   1.000
_cell.angle_alpha   90.00
_cell.angle_beta   90.00
_cell.angle_gamma   90.00
#
_symmetry.space_group_name_H-M   'P 1'
#
loop_
_entity.id
_entity.type
_entity.pdbx_description
1 polymer ?
#
loop_
_entity_poly.entity_id
_entity_poly.type
_entity_poly.pdbx_seq_one_letter_code
_entity_poly.pdbx_strand_id
1 'polypeptide(L)'
;MQKVHLESVRRKTGGRIHLTPRVPRGGPVTTLCGQTLGEGSYTAVDSAPDCANCIRRSHDQARISGAFFAQEEGSELLRLSLEQAKTRKPNLRVLPHPGTEKDKPVVWPAPKPPPESTPEQLGELATRGFKPSGEGVWRSPLGVIVRLRKHGKEWRFAELVFEGEVVATRVEDGIRLKAGDVEVVPTDDGFEVRLRKKT
;
A
#
# COMPACT_ATOMS: atom_id res chain seq x y z
N MET A 1 1.07 24.89 -14.31
CA MET A 1 1.06 23.41 -14.27
C MET A 1 2.02 22.91 -15.32
N GLN A 2 3.13 22.28 -14.92
CA GLN A 2 4.09 21.69 -15.85
C GLN A 2 3.44 20.45 -16.51
N LYS A 3 3.33 20.44 -17.83
CA LYS A 3 2.85 19.27 -18.57
C LYS A 3 4.00 18.27 -18.64
N VAL A 4 3.86 17.12 -17.97
CA VAL A 4 4.84 16.03 -18.07
C VAL A 4 4.80 15.48 -19.51
N HIS A 5 5.95 15.47 -20.18
CA HIS A 5 6.08 14.86 -21.50
C HIS A 5 6.09 13.33 -21.36
N LEU A 6 5.29 12.63 -22.16
CA LEU A 6 5.23 11.18 -22.16
C LEU A 6 5.81 10.67 -23.48
N GLU A 7 6.63 9.65 -23.39
CA GLU A 7 7.31 9.05 -24.54
C GLU A 7 6.64 7.73 -24.92
N SER A 8 6.59 7.45 -26.22
CA SER A 8 5.98 6.24 -26.78
C SER A 8 7.04 5.16 -26.99
N VAL A 9 6.74 3.94 -26.53
CA VAL A 9 7.61 2.77 -26.68
C VAL A 9 6.86 1.59 -27.27
N ARG A 10 7.55 0.81 -28.10
CA ARG A 10 7.05 -0.44 -28.67
C ARG A 10 8.08 -1.54 -28.48
N ARG A 11 7.62 -2.78 -28.31
CA ARG A 11 8.51 -3.96 -28.36
C ARG A 11 9.14 -4.09 -29.75
N LYS A 12 10.40 -4.53 -29.82
CA LYS A 12 11.08 -4.81 -31.11
C LYS A 12 10.43 -5.95 -31.88
N THR A 13 9.81 -6.90 -31.16
CA THR A 13 9.00 -7.98 -31.73
C THR A 13 7.67 -7.50 -32.33
N GLY A 14 7.40 -6.19 -32.29
CA GLY A 14 6.14 -5.60 -32.72
C GLY A 14 5.06 -5.60 -31.63
N GLY A 15 3.83 -5.27 -32.03
CA GLY A 15 2.68 -5.15 -31.16
C GLY A 15 2.38 -3.71 -30.76
N ARG A 16 1.76 -3.58 -29.58
CA ARG A 16 1.18 -2.33 -29.09
C ARG A 16 2.22 -1.26 -28.74
N ILE A 17 1.87 0.00 -28.96
CA ILE A 17 2.61 1.19 -28.56
C ILE A 17 2.09 1.64 -27.19
N HIS A 18 3.00 1.64 -26.22
CA HIS A 18 2.76 1.99 -24.83
C HIS A 18 3.34 3.36 -24.52
N LEU A 19 2.84 4.00 -23.47
CA LEU A 19 3.40 5.25 -22.95
C LEU A 19 4.27 4.96 -21.74
N THR A 20 5.36 5.70 -21.62
CA THR A 20 6.22 5.75 -20.44
C THR A 20 6.56 7.22 -20.13
N PRO A 21 6.80 7.60 -18.87
CA PRO A 21 7.23 8.96 -18.55
C PRO A 21 8.56 9.34 -19.22
N ARG A 22 9.47 8.38 -19.37
CA ARG A 22 10.76 8.59 -20.02
C ARG A 22 11.33 7.27 -20.50
N VAL A 23 11.91 7.24 -21.69
CA VAL A 23 12.67 6.09 -22.18
C VAL A 23 14.09 6.17 -21.60
N PRO A 24 14.53 5.19 -20.79
CA PRO A 24 15.87 5.22 -20.22
C PRO A 24 16.91 4.92 -21.31
N ARG A 25 18.12 5.44 -21.15
CA ARG A 25 19.24 5.26 -22.10
C ARG A 25 19.79 3.83 -22.10
N GLY A 26 19.53 3.07 -21.02
CA GLY A 26 19.84 1.67 -20.83
C GLY A 26 18.95 1.08 -19.73
N GLY A 27 18.86 -0.24 -19.64
CA GLY A 27 18.01 -0.93 -18.66
C GLY A 27 16.54 -1.13 -19.08
N PRO A 28 15.70 -1.69 -18.18
CA PRO A 28 14.29 -1.97 -18.45
C PRO A 28 13.43 -0.71 -18.37
N VAL A 29 12.38 -0.63 -19.18
CA VAL A 29 11.40 0.47 -19.14
C VAL A 29 10.07 0.00 -18.58
N THR A 30 9.52 0.73 -17.61
CA THR A 30 8.16 0.50 -17.09
C THR A 30 7.19 1.45 -17.77
N THR A 31 6.13 0.89 -18.35
CA THR A 31 5.07 1.63 -19.05
C THR A 31 3.94 2.02 -18.10
N LEU A 32 3.13 3.02 -18.47
CA LEU A 32 1.99 3.48 -17.66
C LEU A 32 0.96 2.39 -17.40
N CYS A 33 0.84 1.38 -18.27
CA CYS A 33 -0.06 0.24 -18.04
C CYS A 33 0.50 -0.79 -17.04
N GLY A 34 1.72 -0.61 -16.54
CA GLY A 34 2.38 -1.49 -15.57
C GLY A 34 3.17 -2.64 -16.19
N GLN A 35 3.44 -2.59 -17.51
CA GLN A 35 4.32 -3.58 -18.15
C GLN A 35 5.77 -3.10 -18.11
N THR A 36 6.66 -3.99 -17.69
CA THR A 36 8.11 -3.81 -17.78
C THR A 36 8.63 -4.47 -19.05
N LEU A 37 9.30 -3.69 -19.90
CA LEU A 37 9.99 -4.18 -21.08
C LEU A 37 11.48 -4.26 -20.75
N GLY A 38 12.08 -5.44 -20.92
CA GLY A 38 13.50 -5.65 -20.63
C GLY A 38 14.40 -4.82 -21.54
N GLU A 39 15.63 -4.58 -21.09
CA GLU A 39 16.64 -3.88 -21.88
C GLU A 39 16.80 -4.53 -23.27
N GLY A 40 16.92 -3.70 -24.31
CA GLY A 40 17.07 -4.16 -25.69
C GLY A 40 15.82 -4.79 -26.31
N SER A 41 14.74 -5.03 -25.56
CA SER A 41 13.48 -5.62 -26.06
C SER A 41 12.48 -4.59 -26.62
N TYR A 42 12.76 -3.30 -26.45
CA TYR A 42 11.88 -2.20 -26.86
C TYR A 42 12.64 -1.14 -27.67
N THR A 43 11.89 -0.25 -28.29
CA THR A 43 12.38 0.91 -29.04
C THR A 43 11.44 2.09 -28.79
N ALA A 44 12.01 3.30 -28.67
CA ALA A 44 11.23 4.54 -28.67
C ALA A 44 10.65 4.78 -30.06
N VAL A 45 9.39 5.20 -30.14
CA VAL A 45 8.69 5.47 -31.40
C VAL A 45 7.97 6.81 -31.32
N ASP A 46 7.94 7.57 -32.41
CA ASP A 46 7.21 8.85 -32.47
C ASP A 46 5.72 8.69 -32.81
N SER A 47 5.25 7.44 -32.93
CA SER A 47 3.87 7.11 -33.26
C SER A 47 2.94 7.24 -32.06
N ALA A 48 1.66 7.52 -32.34
CA ALA A 48 0.63 7.62 -31.32
C ALA A 48 0.48 6.29 -30.54
N PRO A 49 0.24 6.35 -29.22
CA PRO A 49 0.02 5.16 -28.41
C PRO A 49 -1.29 4.47 -28.80
N ASP A 50 -1.29 3.14 -28.82
CA ASP A 50 -2.49 2.32 -29.10
C ASP A 50 -3.00 1.59 -27.85
N CYS A 51 -2.21 1.60 -26.76
CA CYS A 51 -2.58 0.93 -25.52
C CYS A 51 -3.65 1.73 -24.77
N ALA A 52 -4.89 1.25 -24.81
CA ALA A 52 -6.03 1.87 -24.11
C ALA A 52 -5.78 2.15 -22.62
N ASN A 53 -5.02 1.29 -21.92
CA ASN A 53 -4.66 1.51 -20.52
C ASN A 53 -3.66 2.67 -20.34
N CYS A 54 -2.69 2.80 -21.25
CA CYS A 54 -1.74 3.92 -21.24
C CYS A 54 -2.46 5.24 -21.53
N ILE A 55 -3.34 5.28 -22.54
CA ILE A 55 -4.13 6.47 -22.89
C ILE A 55 -5.03 6.91 -21.73
N ARG A 56 -5.71 5.96 -21.07
CA ARG A 56 -6.54 6.31 -19.91
C ARG A 56 -5.70 6.89 -18.76
N ARG A 57 -4.52 6.34 -18.53
CA ARG A 57 -3.63 6.72 -17.41
C ARG A 57 -2.79 7.97 -17.70
N SER A 58 -2.65 8.40 -18.95
CA SER A 58 -1.92 9.63 -19.31
C SER A 58 -2.62 10.92 -18.90
N HIS A 59 -3.88 10.84 -18.45
CA HIS A 59 -4.60 12.00 -17.90
C HIS A 59 -4.49 12.10 -16.37
N ASP A 60 -3.92 11.09 -15.70
CA ASP A 60 -3.83 11.01 -14.24
C ASP A 60 -2.41 11.36 -13.78
N GLN A 61 -2.25 12.57 -13.23
CA GLN A 61 -0.95 13.09 -12.77
C GLN A 61 -0.33 12.25 -11.65
N ALA A 62 -1.14 11.64 -10.77
CA ALA A 62 -0.62 10.80 -9.69
C ALA A 62 0.00 9.52 -10.25
N ARG A 63 -0.62 8.94 -11.28
CA ARG A 63 -0.10 7.73 -11.94
C ARG A 63 1.13 7.99 -12.80
N ILE A 64 1.19 9.13 -13.47
CA ILE A 64 2.40 9.54 -14.21
C ILE A 64 3.57 9.69 -13.25
N SER A 65 3.36 10.39 -12.13
CA SER A 65 4.38 10.57 -11.10
C SER A 65 4.84 9.22 -10.54
N GLY A 66 3.90 8.32 -10.20
CA GLY A 66 4.23 6.98 -9.71
C GLY A 66 5.02 6.13 -10.71
N ALA A 67 4.70 6.22 -12.01
CA ALA A 67 5.45 5.52 -13.04
C ALA A 67 6.88 6.05 -13.21
N PHE A 68 7.10 7.35 -12.97
CA PHE A 68 8.43 7.97 -12.99
C PHE A 68 9.31 7.43 -11.84
N PHE A 69 8.73 7.27 -10.63
CA PHE A 69 9.42 6.68 -9.47
C PHE A 69 9.67 5.17 -9.58
N ALA A 70 8.92 4.47 -10.44
CA ALA A 70 9.14 3.05 -10.70
C ALA A 70 10.33 2.78 -11.64
N GLN A 71 10.97 3.83 -12.16
CA GLN A 71 12.20 3.75 -12.94
C GLN A 71 13.40 4.04 -12.03
N GLU A 72 14.58 3.51 -12.40
CA GLU A 72 15.81 3.61 -11.60
C GLU A 72 16.16 5.07 -11.28
N GLU A 73 16.01 5.97 -12.25
CA GLU A 73 16.30 7.39 -12.11
C GLU A 73 15.33 8.11 -11.16
N GLY A 74 14.06 7.67 -11.10
CA GLY A 74 13.09 8.22 -10.17
C GLY A 74 13.38 7.79 -8.72
N SER A 75 13.85 6.57 -8.53
CA SER A 75 14.29 6.08 -7.22
C SER A 75 15.57 6.79 -6.74
N GLU A 76 16.47 7.13 -7.67
CA GLU A 76 17.68 7.89 -7.39
C GLU A 76 17.36 9.34 -6.99
N LEU A 77 16.42 10.00 -7.69
CA LEU A 77 15.95 11.34 -7.32
C LEU A 77 15.28 11.36 -5.94
N LEU A 78 14.49 10.34 -5.61
CA LEU A 78 13.92 10.21 -4.26
C LEU A 78 15.02 10.01 -3.22
N ARG A 79 16.03 9.18 -3.51
CA ARG A 79 17.18 8.96 -2.63
C ARG A 79 17.95 10.26 -2.38
N LEU A 80 18.27 11.01 -3.43
CA LEU A 80 18.95 12.31 -3.34
C LEU A 80 18.10 13.32 -2.54
N SER A 81 16.78 13.35 -2.73
CA SER A 81 15.87 14.20 -1.96
C SER A 81 15.84 13.82 -0.48
N LEU A 82 15.84 12.53 -0.15
CA LEU A 82 15.91 12.04 1.23
C LEU A 82 17.27 12.30 1.87
N GLU A 83 18.37 12.20 1.12
CA GLU A 83 19.71 12.56 1.60
C GLU A 83 19.80 14.06 1.91
N GLN A 84 19.27 14.92 1.04
CA GLN A 84 19.15 16.37 1.30
C GLN A 84 18.26 16.67 2.52
N ALA A 85 17.14 15.96 2.68
CA ALA A 85 16.25 16.10 3.81
C ALA A 85 16.88 15.64 5.14
N LYS A 86 17.74 14.62 5.12
CA LYS A 86 18.51 14.18 6.30
C LYS A 86 19.54 15.21 6.75
N THR A 87 20.20 15.90 5.81
CA THR A 87 21.14 16.99 6.14
C THR A 87 20.46 18.25 6.65
N ARG A 88 19.19 18.47 6.29
CA ARG A 88 18.38 19.58 6.79
C ARG A 88 17.73 19.16 8.11
N LYS A 89 18.37 19.46 9.25
CA LYS A 89 17.70 19.36 10.56
C LYS A 89 16.31 20.03 10.45
N PRO A 90 15.20 19.32 10.70
CA PRO A 90 13.90 19.96 10.72
C PRO A 90 13.97 21.01 11.83
N ASN A 91 13.78 22.27 11.47
CA ASN A 91 13.61 23.33 12.45
C ASN A 91 12.22 23.10 13.06
N LEU A 92 12.14 22.27 14.10
CA LEU A 92 10.90 21.97 14.84
C LEU A 92 10.39 23.18 15.64
N ARG A 93 10.98 24.37 15.44
CA ARG A 93 10.46 25.63 15.94
C ARG A 93 9.81 26.38 14.79
N VAL A 94 8.52 26.62 14.97
CA VAL A 94 7.65 27.49 14.15
C VAL A 94 7.15 26.83 12.87
N LEU A 95 6.13 25.96 13.00
CA LEU A 95 5.00 26.11 12.09
C LEU A 95 4.34 27.45 12.47
N PRO A 96 4.27 28.44 11.56
CA PRO A 96 3.35 29.55 11.74
C PRO A 96 1.97 28.92 11.87
N HIS A 97 1.30 29.16 13.00
CA HIS A 97 -0.14 28.95 13.02
C HIS A 97 -0.69 29.77 11.85
N PRO A 98 -1.47 29.20 10.92
CA PRO A 98 -2.14 30.01 9.93
C PRO A 98 -2.93 31.06 10.70
N GLY A 99 -2.66 32.32 10.37
CA GLY A 99 -3.28 33.46 11.02
C GLY A 99 -4.79 33.30 11.03
N THR A 100 -5.39 33.80 12.11
CA THR A 100 -6.84 33.98 12.27
C THR A 100 -7.39 34.90 11.19
N GLU A 101 -7.49 34.43 9.95
CA GLU A 101 -8.49 34.92 9.02
C GLU A 101 -9.82 34.31 9.46
N LYS A 102 -10.80 35.19 9.67
CA LYS A 102 -12.14 34.87 10.14
C LYS A 102 -12.68 33.66 9.38
N ASP A 103 -12.72 32.54 10.09
CA ASP A 103 -13.29 31.28 9.67
C ASP A 103 -14.75 31.54 9.27
N LYS A 104 -15.03 31.58 7.95
CA LYS A 104 -16.41 31.43 7.49
C LYS A 104 -16.84 30.06 7.98
N PRO A 105 -17.94 29.93 8.74
CA PRO A 105 -18.36 28.62 9.21
C PRO A 105 -18.62 27.74 8.00
N VAL A 106 -17.69 26.82 7.75
CA VAL A 106 -17.92 25.69 6.85
C VAL A 106 -18.97 24.87 7.56
N VAL A 107 -20.20 24.93 7.05
CA VAL A 107 -21.28 24.03 7.46
C VAL A 107 -20.86 22.65 6.99
N TRP A 108 -20.20 21.91 7.89
CA TRP A 108 -19.93 20.51 7.68
C TRP A 108 -21.27 19.79 7.53
N PRO A 109 -21.53 19.09 6.41
CA PRO A 109 -22.68 18.21 6.33
C PRO A 109 -22.61 17.24 7.51
N ALA A 110 -23.75 17.04 8.18
CA ALA A 110 -23.83 16.27 9.41
C ALA A 110 -23.03 14.96 9.29
N PRO A 111 -22.19 14.62 10.30
CA PRO A 111 -21.41 13.40 10.26
C PRO A 111 -22.35 12.23 9.96
N LYS A 112 -22.07 11.55 8.84
CA LYS A 112 -22.72 10.31 8.49
C LYS A 112 -22.63 9.41 9.73
N PRO A 113 -23.74 8.79 10.19
CA PRO A 113 -23.70 7.91 11.35
C PRO A 113 -22.56 6.90 11.16
N PRO A 114 -21.77 6.62 12.21
CA PRO A 114 -20.60 5.77 12.11
C PRO A 114 -21.00 4.46 11.41
N PRO A 115 -20.29 4.05 10.34
CA PRO A 115 -20.59 2.79 9.68
C PRO A 115 -20.49 1.68 10.71
N GLU A 116 -21.54 0.86 10.72
CA GLU A 116 -21.76 -0.40 11.43
C GLU A 116 -20.65 -0.80 12.40
N SER A 117 -21.02 -0.83 13.68
CA SER A 117 -20.29 -1.45 14.77
C SER A 117 -19.54 -2.69 14.25
N THR A 118 -18.22 -2.56 14.16
CA THR A 118 -17.36 -3.71 13.89
C THR A 118 -17.72 -4.76 14.94
N PRO A 119 -18.14 -5.97 14.53
CA PRO A 119 -18.58 -6.98 15.48
C PRO A 119 -17.41 -7.29 16.42
N GLU A 120 -17.67 -7.41 17.72
CA GLU A 120 -16.63 -7.66 18.74
C GLU A 120 -15.81 -8.92 18.45
N GLN A 121 -16.41 -9.86 17.72
CA GLN A 121 -15.80 -11.07 17.23
C GLN A 121 -16.15 -11.28 15.75
N LEU A 122 -15.14 -11.57 14.94
CA LEU A 122 -15.27 -11.90 13.53
C LEU A 122 -14.74 -13.33 13.31
N GLY A 123 -15.62 -14.31 13.49
CA GLY A 123 -15.26 -15.73 13.48
C GLY A 123 -14.20 -16.04 14.53
N GLU A 124 -13.01 -16.42 14.06
CA GLU A 124 -11.86 -16.79 14.89
C GLU A 124 -11.07 -15.57 15.44
N LEU A 125 -11.39 -14.34 15.03
CA LEU A 125 -10.70 -13.12 15.48
C LEU A 125 -11.53 -12.31 16.50
N ALA A 126 -10.94 -12.01 17.65
CA ALA A 126 -11.42 -10.94 18.53
C ALA A 126 -11.00 -9.58 17.97
N THR A 127 -11.94 -8.80 17.44
CA THR A 127 -11.65 -7.55 16.69
C THR A 127 -11.26 -6.39 17.60
N ARG A 128 -11.49 -6.50 18.90
CA ARG A 128 -11.22 -5.45 19.89
C ARG A 128 -9.74 -5.05 19.87
N GLY A 129 -9.49 -3.80 19.48
CA GLY A 129 -8.16 -3.19 19.42
C GLY A 129 -7.39 -3.45 18.12
N PHE A 130 -7.91 -4.27 17.21
CA PHE A 130 -7.39 -4.37 15.85
C PHE A 130 -7.98 -3.26 14.97
N LYS A 131 -7.19 -2.77 14.02
CA LYS A 131 -7.63 -1.84 12.99
C LYS A 131 -7.90 -2.58 11.67
N PRO A 132 -9.09 -2.45 11.07
CA PRO A 132 -9.34 -3.03 9.76
C PRO A 132 -8.41 -2.37 8.73
N SER A 133 -7.75 -3.18 7.91
CA SER A 133 -6.78 -2.74 6.89
C SER A 133 -7.11 -3.22 5.48
N GLY A 134 -8.23 -3.94 5.32
CA GLY A 134 -8.73 -4.48 4.06
C GLY A 134 -9.81 -5.54 4.30
N GLU A 135 -10.40 -6.09 3.25
CA GLU A 135 -11.37 -7.19 3.37
C GLU A 135 -10.70 -8.42 4.01
N GLY A 136 -11.16 -8.84 5.19
CA GLY A 136 -10.57 -9.93 5.95
C GLY A 136 -9.19 -9.63 6.54
N VAL A 137 -8.67 -8.40 6.45
CA VAL A 137 -7.32 -8.06 6.93
C VAL A 137 -7.39 -7.11 8.12
N TRP A 138 -6.73 -7.51 9.20
CA TRP A 138 -6.71 -6.81 10.48
C TRP A 138 -5.28 -6.54 10.93
N ARG A 139 -5.05 -5.36 11.50
CA ARG A 139 -3.72 -4.94 11.97
C ARG A 139 -3.74 -4.64 13.46
N SER A 140 -2.80 -5.20 14.20
CA SER A 140 -2.59 -4.89 15.62
C SER A 140 -1.83 -3.57 15.83
N PRO A 141 -1.87 -2.99 17.04
CA PRO A 141 -1.05 -1.83 17.41
C PRO A 141 0.46 -1.99 17.16
N LEU A 142 1.04 -3.18 17.37
CA LEU A 142 2.47 -3.44 17.09
C LEU A 142 2.75 -3.86 15.64
N GLY A 143 1.77 -3.78 14.75
CA GLY A 143 1.96 -3.99 13.31
C GLY A 143 1.81 -5.44 12.85
N VAL A 144 1.31 -6.35 13.69
CA VAL A 144 0.96 -7.71 13.30
C VAL A 144 -0.22 -7.67 12.34
N ILE A 145 -0.13 -8.40 11.23
CA ILE A 145 -1.20 -8.51 10.24
C ILE A 145 -1.85 -9.88 10.38
N VAL A 146 -3.16 -9.89 10.63
CA VAL A 146 -4.01 -11.08 10.68
C VAL A 146 -4.88 -11.10 9.43
N ARG A 147 -4.82 -12.19 8.67
CA ARG A 147 -5.67 -12.41 7.50
C ARG A 147 -6.69 -13.50 7.81
N LEU A 148 -7.94 -13.17 7.54
CA LEU A 148 -9.08 -14.06 7.61
C LEU A 148 -9.52 -14.40 6.19
N ARG A 149 -9.91 -15.65 5.97
CA ARG A 149 -10.54 -16.10 4.73
C ARG A 149 -12.02 -16.36 4.98
N LYS A 150 -12.86 -15.99 4.02
CA LYS A 150 -14.29 -16.28 4.06
C LYS A 150 -14.51 -17.74 3.69
N HIS A 151 -15.08 -18.53 4.60
CA HIS A 151 -15.47 -19.91 4.39
C HIS A 151 -16.99 -20.02 4.51
N GLY A 152 -17.69 -19.90 3.38
CA GLY A 152 -19.16 -19.81 3.35
C GLY A 152 -19.67 -18.51 3.98
N LYS A 153 -20.39 -18.63 5.12
CA LYS A 153 -20.90 -17.48 5.90
C LYS A 153 -19.95 -17.04 7.03
N GLU A 154 -18.88 -17.80 7.29
CA GLU A 154 -17.98 -17.57 8.44
C GLU A 154 -16.60 -17.10 7.99
N TRP A 155 -15.88 -16.44 8.90
CA TRP A 155 -14.50 -16.01 8.70
C TRP A 155 -13.56 -16.91 9.51
N ARG A 156 -12.55 -17.48 8.86
CA ARG A 156 -11.55 -18.35 9.50
C ARG A 156 -10.17 -17.74 9.42
N PHE A 157 -9.37 -17.95 10.46
CA PHE A 157 -7.96 -17.58 10.46
C PHE A 157 -7.24 -18.30 9.32
N ALA A 158 -6.50 -17.53 8.52
CA ALA A 158 -5.75 -18.06 7.38
C ALA A 158 -4.25 -17.88 7.60
N GLU A 159 -3.84 -16.68 8.02
CA GLU A 159 -2.43 -16.33 8.11
C GLU A 159 -2.19 -15.22 9.14
N LEU A 160 -1.04 -15.29 9.80
CA LEU A 160 -0.48 -14.20 10.59
C LEU A 160 0.88 -13.82 10.00
N VAL A 161 1.06 -12.53 9.69
CA VAL A 161 2.32 -11.97 9.20
C VAL A 161 2.84 -10.98 10.22
N PHE A 162 4.06 -11.22 10.69
CA PHE A 162 4.74 -10.35 11.64
C PHE A 162 6.24 -10.32 11.32
N GLU A 163 6.81 -9.12 11.29
CA GLU A 163 8.25 -8.92 11.14
C GLU A 163 8.88 -8.84 12.53
N GLY A 164 9.28 -9.99 13.07
CA GLY A 164 9.88 -10.10 14.39
C GLY A 164 9.93 -11.53 14.91
N GLU A 165 10.25 -11.68 16.19
CA GLU A 165 10.27 -12.98 16.84
C GLU A 165 8.86 -13.55 16.99
N VAL A 166 8.70 -14.81 16.57
CA VAL A 166 7.48 -15.59 16.76
C VAL A 166 7.79 -16.74 17.71
N VAL A 167 7.09 -16.78 18.85
CA VAL A 167 7.23 -17.86 19.83
C VAL A 167 6.11 -18.87 19.61
N ALA A 168 6.48 -20.08 19.19
CA ALA A 168 5.57 -21.21 19.07
C ALA A 168 5.72 -22.13 20.29
N THR A 169 4.63 -22.35 21.02
CA THR A 169 4.59 -23.22 22.20
C THR A 169 3.63 -24.36 21.96
N ARG A 170 4.11 -25.60 22.08
CA ARG A 170 3.25 -26.79 22.02
C ARG A 170 2.38 -26.86 23.26
N VAL A 171 1.09 -27.07 23.07
CA VAL A 171 0.07 -27.30 24.11
C VAL A 171 -0.66 -28.61 23.80
N GLU A 172 -1.52 -29.08 24.71
CA GLU A 172 -2.24 -30.35 24.56
C GLU A 172 -3.05 -30.40 23.25
N ASP A 173 -3.75 -29.31 22.92
CA ASP A 173 -4.64 -29.22 21.75
C ASP A 173 -4.00 -28.55 20.51
N GLY A 174 -2.66 -28.45 20.46
CA GLY A 174 -1.96 -27.95 19.27
C GLY A 174 -0.79 -27.02 19.55
N ILE A 175 -0.69 -25.93 18.79
CA ILE A 175 0.40 -24.95 18.89
C ILE A 175 -0.20 -23.59 19.21
N ARG A 176 0.22 -23.01 20.33
CA ARG A 176 -0.01 -21.60 20.66
C ARG A 176 1.08 -20.75 20.01
N LEU A 177 0.68 -19.72 19.27
CA LEU A 177 1.61 -18.78 18.63
C LEU A 177 1.54 -17.42 19.31
N LYS A 178 2.70 -16.80 19.54
CA LYS A 178 2.82 -15.41 19.98
C LYS A 178 3.67 -14.65 18.99
N ALA A 179 3.12 -13.56 18.46
CA ALA A 179 3.79 -12.67 17.52
C ALA A 179 3.49 -11.23 17.93
N GLY A 180 4.49 -10.51 18.43
CA GLY A 180 4.33 -9.15 18.95
C GLY A 180 3.27 -9.06 20.06
N ASP A 181 2.20 -8.32 19.79
CA ASP A 181 1.04 -8.13 20.66
C ASP A 181 -0.14 -9.04 20.31
N VAL A 182 0.03 -10.04 19.44
CA VAL A 182 -1.02 -11.00 19.06
C VAL A 182 -0.70 -12.39 19.60
N GLU A 183 -1.72 -13.06 20.10
CA GLU A 183 -1.69 -14.47 20.49
C GLU A 183 -2.73 -15.25 19.67
N VAL A 184 -2.31 -16.40 19.15
CA VAL A 184 -3.18 -17.39 18.50
C VAL A 184 -3.22 -18.63 19.40
N VAL A 185 -4.41 -19.00 19.84
CA VAL A 185 -4.65 -20.14 20.74
C VAL A 185 -5.48 -21.18 20.01
N PRO A 186 -5.08 -22.46 20.01
CA PRO A 186 -5.94 -23.52 19.47
C PRO A 186 -7.17 -23.69 20.36
N THR A 187 -8.31 -23.92 19.73
CA THR A 187 -9.60 -24.22 20.37
C THR A 187 -10.21 -25.47 19.72
N ASP A 188 -11.22 -26.07 20.36
CA ASP A 188 -11.88 -27.28 19.85
C ASP A 188 -12.41 -27.13 18.40
N ASP A 189 -12.82 -25.91 18.04
CA ASP A 189 -13.41 -25.56 16.73
C ASP A 189 -12.43 -24.83 15.78
N GLY A 190 -11.15 -24.70 16.13
CA GLY A 190 -10.14 -24.04 15.28
C GLY A 190 -9.11 -23.24 16.05
N PHE A 191 -9.12 -21.93 15.86
CA PHE A 191 -8.20 -21.01 16.51
C PHE A 191 -8.92 -19.77 17.05
N GLU A 192 -8.44 -19.23 18.16
CA GLU A 192 -8.81 -17.91 18.66
C GLU A 192 -7.61 -16.97 18.48
N VAL A 193 -7.80 -15.88 17.73
CA VAL A 193 -6.81 -14.83 17.52
C VAL A 193 -7.21 -13.58 18.31
N ARG A 194 -6.31 -13.10 19.17
CA ARG A 194 -6.58 -11.95 20.03
C ARG A 194 -5.33 -11.13 20.35
N LEU A 195 -5.55 -9.91 20.82
CA LEU A 195 -4.47 -9.12 21.41
C LEU A 195 -4.06 -9.69 22.76
N ARG A 196 -2.74 -9.73 22.99
CA ARG A 196 -2.16 -10.12 24.27
C ARG A 196 -2.55 -9.07 25.31
N LYS A 197 -3.13 -9.52 26.43
CA LYS A 197 -3.32 -8.63 27.58
C LYS A 197 -1.92 -8.24 28.09
N LYS A 198 -1.64 -6.94 28.13
CA LYS A 198 -0.49 -6.44 28.90
C LYS A 198 -0.81 -6.72 30.37
N THR A 199 -0.08 -7.67 30.95
CA THR A 199 0.02 -7.80 32.41
C THR A 199 1.01 -6.76 32.90
#